data_AF-A0A537F1G8-F1
#
_entry.id   AF-A0A537F1G8-F1
#
_cell.length_a   1.000
_cell.length_b   1.000
_cell.length_c   1.000
_cell.angle_alpha   90.00
_cell.angle_beta   90.00
_cell.angle_gamma   90.00
#
_symmetry.space_group_name_H-M   'P 1'
#
loop_
_entity.id
_entity.type
_entity.pdbx_description
1 polymer ?
#
loop_
_entity_poly.entity_id
_entity_poly.type
_entity_poly.pdbx_seq_one_letter_code
_entity_poly.pdbx_strand_id
1 'polypeptide(L)' 'MARDPEGETIHHNLILKGGYSQVTNVRAGKFLRMNVEASSKEDAKQLVRKLCDDLRIYNPAAHICQVKVVS' A
#
# COMPACT_ATOMS: atom_id res chain seq x y z
N MET A 1 -6.48 14.12 -3.04
CA MET A 1 -6.10 12.82 -2.46
C MET A 1 -7.03 12.54 -1.30
N ALA A 2 -7.47 11.29 -1.11
CA ALA A 2 -8.31 10.93 0.03
C ALA A 2 -7.54 11.14 1.34
N ARG A 3 -8.27 11.53 2.40
CA ARG A 3 -7.71 11.72 3.74
C ARG A 3 -7.26 10.38 4.32
N ASP A 4 -6.14 10.40 5.05
CA ASP A 4 -5.51 9.24 5.67
C ASP A 4 -5.41 9.46 7.19
N PRO A 5 -6.51 9.24 7.94
CA PRO A 5 -6.56 9.56 9.36
C PRO A 5 -5.61 8.71 10.21
N GLU A 6 -5.27 7.51 9.76
CA GLU A 6 -4.31 6.62 10.43
C GLU A 6 -2.88 7.20 10.31
N GLY A 7 -2.46 7.56 9.10
CA GLY A 7 -1.17 8.22 8.87
C GLY A 7 -1.03 9.52 9.65
N GLU A 8 -2.07 10.37 9.64
CA GLU A 8 -2.11 11.61 10.44
C GLU A 8 -1.94 11.35 11.94
N THR A 9 -2.62 10.33 12.46
CA THR A 9 -2.56 9.98 13.89
C THR A 9 -1.17 9.48 14.28
N ILE A 10 -0.58 8.59 13.48
CA ILE A 10 0.78 8.07 13.72
C ILE A 10 1.81 9.23 13.67
N HIS A 11 1.68 10.11 12.68
CA HIS A 11 2.56 11.27 12.54
C HIS A 11 2.51 12.16 13.77
N HIS A 12 1.33 12.65 14.13
CA HIS A 12 1.19 13.64 15.21
C HIS A 12 1.39 13.03 16.59
N ASN A 13 0.82 11.85 16.87
CA ASN A 13 0.78 11.31 18.22
C ASN A 13 1.97 10.44 18.59
N LEU A 14 2.69 9.89 17.62
CA LEU A 14 3.83 9.01 17.88
C LEU A 14 5.13 9.66 17.41
N ILE A 15 5.23 9.98 16.12
CA ILE A 15 6.51 10.41 15.51
C ILE A 15 6.93 11.81 15.98
N LEU A 16 6.04 12.80 15.89
CA LEU A 16 6.36 14.16 16.32
C LEU A 16 6.54 14.23 17.85
N LYS A 17 5.69 13.55 18.63
CA LYS A 17 5.86 13.45 20.09
C LYS A 17 7.12 12.71 20.49
N GLY A 18 7.61 11.79 19.65
CA GLY A 18 8.89 11.11 19.82
C GLY A 18 10.12 11.96 19.47
N GLY A 19 9.94 13.22 19.04
CA GLY A 19 11.04 14.14 18.73
C GLY A 19 11.57 14.07 17.30
N TYR A 20 10.94 13.28 16.42
CA TYR A 20 11.35 13.12 15.02
C TYR A 20 10.71 14.19 14.12
N SER A 21 10.99 15.47 14.39
CA SER A 21 10.40 16.61 13.68
C SER A 21 10.77 16.71 12.19
N GLN A 22 11.82 16.01 11.75
CA GLN A 22 12.25 15.94 10.36
C GLN A 22 11.31 15.09 9.48
N VAL A 23 10.47 14.24 10.09
CA VAL A 23 9.46 13.48 9.35
C VAL A 23 8.29 14.41 9.07
N THR A 24 8.15 14.84 7.81
CA THR A 24 7.17 15.86 7.42
C THR A 24 5.78 15.32 7.08
N ASN A 25 5.66 14.02 6.79
CA ASN A 25 4.39 13.38 6.44
C ASN A 25 4.45 11.86 6.67
N VAL A 26 3.30 11.24 6.94
CA VAL A 26 3.13 9.79 7.05
C VAL A 26 1.91 9.38 6.25
N ARG A 27 2.05 8.30 5.49
CA ARG A 27 0.94 7.65 4.78
C ARG A 27 0.81 6.21 5.24
N ALA A 28 -0.36 5.84 5.71
CA ALA A 28 -0.71 4.47 6.04
C ALA A 28 -1.24 3.76 4.78
N GLY A 29 -0.98 2.46 4.70
CA GLY A 29 -1.38 1.61 3.60
C GLY A 29 -1.34 0.15 4.00
N LYS A 30 -1.98 -0.69 3.20
CA LYS A 30 -1.97 -2.14 3.42
C LYS A 30 -0.86 -2.80 2.61
N PHE A 31 -0.13 -3.71 3.24
CA PHE A 31 0.82 -4.58 2.58
C PHE A 31 0.28 -6.01 2.56
N LEU A 32 0.20 -6.60 1.36
CA LEU A 32 -0.21 -7.98 1.15
C LEU A 32 0.96 -8.74 0.52
N ARG A 33 1.44 -9.78 1.21
CA ARG A 33 2.45 -10.70 0.66
C ARG A 33 1.75 -11.97 0.23
N MET A 34 1.94 -12.35 -1.03
CA MET A 34 1.27 -13.48 -1.65
C MET A 34 2.31 -14.41 -2.27
N ASN A 35 2.11 -15.71 -2.14
CA ASN A 35 2.79 -16.71 -2.96
C ASN A 35 1.92 -16.97 -4.17
N VAL A 36 2.50 -16.89 -5.37
CA VAL A 36 1.77 -16.96 -6.64
C VAL A 36 2.49 -17.93 -7.55
N GLU A 37 1.79 -18.96 -8.01
CA GLU A 37 2.26 -19.83 -9.08
C GLU A 37 1.96 -19.17 -10.42
N ALA A 38 2.99 -18.93 -11.22
CA ALA A 38 2.87 -18.34 -12.54
C ALA A 38 4.06 -18.75 -13.42
N SER A 39 3.84 -18.74 -14.74
CA SER A 39 4.86 -19.13 -15.71
C SER A 39 6.01 -18.13 -15.83
N SER A 40 5.80 -16.87 -15.41
CA SER A 40 6.83 -15.83 -15.40
C SER A 40 6.54 -14.75 -14.36
N LYS A 41 7.53 -13.88 -14.11
CA LYS A 41 7.36 -12.70 -13.23
C LYS A 41 6.32 -11.72 -13.78
N GLU A 42 6.23 -11.56 -15.09
CA GLU A 42 5.25 -10.64 -15.70
C GLU A 42 3.83 -11.22 -15.56
N ASP A 43 3.66 -12.53 -15.79
CA ASP A 43 2.37 -13.21 -15.60
C ASP A 43 1.91 -13.11 -14.14
N ALA A 44 2.81 -13.31 -13.17
CA ALA A 44 2.51 -13.16 -11.76
C ALA A 44 2.02 -11.73 -11.43
N LYS A 45 2.70 -10.71 -11.99
CA LYS A 45 2.33 -9.31 -11.78
C LYS A 45 0.97 -8.98 -12.39
N GLN A 46 0.70 -9.43 -13.61
CA GLN A 46 -0.58 -9.20 -14.30
C GLN A 46 -1.73 -9.92 -13.58
N LEU A 47 -1.51 -11.17 -13.15
CA LEU A 47 -2.47 -11.95 -12.38
C LEU A 47 -2.85 -11.24 -11.08
N VAL A 48 -1.87 -10.83 -10.28
CA VAL A 48 -2.13 -10.14 -9.01
C VAL A 48 -2.79 -8.78 -9.25
N ARG A 49 -2.37 -8.04 -10.29
CA ARG A 49 -2.99 -6.76 -10.63
C ARG A 49 -4.47 -6.93 -10.97
N LYS A 50 -4.79 -7.88 -11.86
CA LYS A 50 -6.16 -8.23 -12.22
C LYS A 50 -6.99 -8.66 -11.01
N LEU A 51 -6.43 -9.52 -10.15
CA LEU A 51 -7.06 -9.94 -8.90
C LEU A 51 -7.41 -8.74 -8.01
N CYS A 52 -6.49 -7.80 -7.82
CA CYS A 52 -6.73 -6.62 -7.01
C CYS A 52 -7.85 -5.73 -7.56
N ASP A 53 -7.94 -5.60 -8.89
CA ASP A 53 -8.96 -4.82 -9.58
C ASP A 53 -10.33 -5.53 -9.54
N ASP A 54 -10.39 -6.80 -9.95
CA ASP A 54 -11.62 -7.61 -10.04
C ASP A 54 -12.27 -7.80 -8.66
N LEU A 55 -11.47 -8.09 -7.63
CA LEU A 55 -11.97 -8.35 -6.28
C LEU A 55 -12.09 -7.08 -5.42
N ARG A 56 -11.85 -5.90 -5.99
CA ARG A 56 -11.94 -4.61 -5.27
C ARG A 56 -11.09 -4.60 -4.00
N ILE A 57 -9.89 -5.16 -4.05
CA ILE A 57 -8.94 -5.18 -2.91
C ILE A 57 -8.58 -3.76 -2.47
N TYR A 58 -8.66 -2.81 -3.39
CA TYR A 58 -8.56 -1.38 -3.13
C TYR A 58 -9.71 -0.63 -3.82
N ASN A 59 -10.02 0.58 -3.33
CA ASN A 59 -10.94 1.48 -4.00
C ASN A 59 -10.15 2.35 -5.01
N PRO A 60 -10.32 2.19 -6.33
CA PRO A 60 -9.55 2.92 -7.33
C PRO A 60 -9.80 4.43 -7.33
N ALA A 61 -10.92 4.91 -6.75
CA ALA A 61 -11.19 6.34 -6.63
C ALA A 61 -10.40 7.01 -5.49
N ALA A 62 -9.94 6.22 -4.51
CA ALA A 62 -9.33 6.74 -3.28
C ALA A 62 -7.90 6.23 -3.04
N HIS A 63 -7.57 5.04 -3.54
CA HIS A 63 -6.33 4.32 -3.25
C HIS A 63 -5.53 4.04 -4.52
N ILE A 64 -4.21 3.94 -4.36
CA ILE A 64 -3.28 3.47 -5.39
C ILE A 64 -2.84 2.06 -4.99
N CYS A 65 -2.79 1.14 -5.95
CA CYS A 65 -2.30 -0.22 -5.75
C CYS A 65 -1.02 -0.41 -6.59
N GLN A 66 0.06 -0.83 -5.93
CA GLN A 66 1.33 -1.14 -6.56
C GLN A 66 1.64 -2.63 -6.36
N VAL A 67 1.93 -3.32 -7.45
CA VAL A 67 2.34 -4.73 -7.43
C VAL A 67 3.83 -4.83 -7.74
N LYS A 68 4.59 -5.47 -6.85
CA LYS A 68 6.01 -5.73 -7.01
C LYS A 68 6.27 -7.24 -6.85
N VAL A 69 6.87 -7.85 -7.86
CA VAL A 69 7.32 -9.24 -7.78
C VAL A 69 8.69 -9.26 -7.13
N VAL A 70 8.81 -10.07 -6.09
CA VAL A 70 10.05 -10.33 -5.36
C VAL A 70 10.32 -11.83 -5.45
N SER A 71 11.53 -12.19 -5.89
CA SER A 71 11.99 -13.56 -6.11
C SER A 71 13.31 -13.75 -5.37
#